data_AF-A0AAD7HNC5-F1
#
_entry.id   AF-A0AAD7HNC5-F1
#
_cell.length_a   1.000
_cell.length_b   1.000
_cell.length_c   1.000
_cell.angle_alpha   90.00
_cell.angle_beta   90.00
_cell.angle_gamma   90.00
#
_symmetry.space_group_name_H-M   'P 1'
#
loop_
_entity.id
_entity.type
_entity.pdbx_description
1 polymer ?
#
loop_
_entity_poly.entity_id
_entity_poly.type
_entity_poly.pdbx_seq_one_letter_code
_entity_poly.pdbx_strand_id
1 'polypeptide(L)'
;MPLSASSLQPPMALSIQPTPPRGYSIPPSTPHSVCNSIPEWEDVIAFPVGMADGMLKETSYPRFVIHPYVEQLTAIIVGALDSQQKCFLFPTRMLADECRTFVEVHFPSSSCDVRCVTDIAHAPPPYEVFAVLFSVEAQVMRFYLFHGGGISTRLAELCVRRCAGDLRPTLGLPSAPGHPFSGYYDRHSPLDSADDAKKVLRNRFSGMVDGGGNIRGVLSPTGIPAKLGYQPLGLYRVRTFGNV
;
A
#
# COMPACT_ATOMS: atom_id res chain seq x y z
N MET A 1 51.04 15.69 -26.09
CA MET A 1 50.19 15.91 -24.92
C MET A 1 49.16 14.79 -24.87
N PRO A 2 49.22 13.87 -23.90
CA PRO A 2 48.22 12.81 -23.82
C PRO A 2 46.96 13.34 -23.14
N LEU A 3 45.81 12.98 -23.72
CA LEU A 3 44.49 13.31 -23.22
C LEU A 3 44.28 12.63 -21.85
N SER A 4 43.95 13.44 -20.85
CA SER A 4 43.57 13.00 -19.51
C SER A 4 42.38 12.04 -19.60
N ALA A 5 42.57 10.81 -19.13
CA ALA A 5 41.50 9.84 -18.95
C ALA A 5 40.49 10.42 -17.96
N SER A 6 39.40 10.94 -18.48
CA SER A 6 38.23 11.33 -17.68
C SER A 6 37.79 10.10 -16.89
N SER A 7 37.68 10.26 -15.57
CA SER A 7 37.26 9.21 -14.66
C SER A 7 35.88 8.70 -15.06
N LEU A 8 35.83 7.60 -15.79
CA LEU A 8 34.61 6.82 -15.96
C LEU A 8 34.15 6.46 -14.55
N GLN A 9 33.01 7.04 -14.12
CA GLN A 9 32.32 6.56 -12.93
C GLN A 9 32.13 5.05 -13.08
N PRO A 10 32.41 4.25 -12.04
CA PRO A 10 32.20 2.82 -12.14
C PRO A 10 30.75 2.55 -12.55
N PRO A 11 30.49 1.55 -13.40
CA PRO A 11 29.12 1.16 -13.71
C PRO A 11 28.39 0.93 -12.40
N MET A 12 27.21 1.53 -12.24
CA MET A 12 26.35 1.33 -11.07
C MET A 12 26.35 -0.16 -10.76
N ALA A 13 27.01 -0.55 -9.65
CA ALA A 13 26.99 -1.92 -9.21
C ALA A 13 25.52 -2.32 -9.16
N LEU A 14 25.17 -3.41 -9.86
CA LEU A 14 23.88 -4.06 -9.65
C LEU A 14 23.86 -4.44 -8.18
N SER A 15 23.26 -3.56 -7.37
CA SER A 15 23.05 -3.76 -5.95
C SER A 15 21.98 -4.84 -5.83
N ILE A 16 22.38 -6.09 -6.03
CA ILE A 16 21.56 -7.25 -5.68
C ILE A 16 21.34 -7.09 -4.18
N GLN A 17 20.09 -6.83 -3.80
CA GLN A 17 19.76 -6.70 -2.39
C GLN A 17 20.11 -8.02 -1.70
N PRO A 18 20.77 -7.98 -0.53
CA PRO A 18 20.94 -9.18 0.25
C PRO A 18 19.56 -9.77 0.56
N THR A 19 19.40 -11.08 0.35
CA THR A 19 18.15 -11.78 0.65
C THR A 19 17.78 -11.52 2.12
N PRO A 20 16.62 -10.91 2.40
CA PRO A 20 16.23 -10.65 3.78
C PRO A 20 16.06 -11.97 4.53
N PRO A 21 16.27 -12.00 5.86
CA PRO A 21 16.02 -13.22 6.63
C PRO A 21 14.58 -13.69 6.44
N ARG A 22 14.33 -14.99 6.61
CA ARG A 22 12.99 -15.59 6.51
C ARG A 22 11.97 -14.75 7.30
N GLY A 23 10.77 -14.58 6.76
CA GLY A 23 9.66 -13.82 7.36
C GLY A 23 9.73 -12.30 7.22
N TYR A 24 10.91 -11.72 6.93
CA TYR A 24 11.03 -10.26 6.80
C TYR A 24 10.32 -9.73 5.57
N SER A 25 9.84 -8.49 5.66
CA SER A 25 9.23 -7.79 4.53
C SER A 25 10.19 -7.66 3.34
N ILE A 26 9.64 -7.74 2.14
CA ILE A 26 10.33 -7.37 0.90
C ILE A 26 9.55 -6.22 0.24
N PRO A 27 10.15 -5.03 0.07
CA PRO A 27 11.45 -4.60 0.60
C PRO A 27 11.52 -4.59 2.15
N PRO A 28 12.72 -4.69 2.75
CA PRO A 28 12.88 -4.66 4.22
C PRO A 28 12.31 -3.39 4.86
N SER A 29 11.80 -3.49 6.08
CA SER A 29 11.22 -2.35 6.81
C SER A 29 10.08 -1.64 6.06
N THR A 30 9.35 -2.38 5.23
CA THR A 30 8.15 -1.89 4.55
C THR A 30 6.92 -2.33 5.35
N PRO A 31 6.32 -1.44 6.16
CA PRO A 31 5.09 -1.78 6.89
C PRO A 31 4.01 -2.17 5.89
N HIS A 32 3.22 -3.19 6.23
CA HIS A 32 2.14 -3.71 5.38
C HIS A 32 2.64 -4.32 4.07
N SER A 33 3.89 -4.80 4.02
CA SER A 33 4.34 -5.48 2.81
C SER A 33 3.48 -6.71 2.54
N VAL A 34 3.18 -6.90 1.26
CA VAL A 34 2.46 -8.07 0.73
C VAL A 34 3.43 -9.17 0.29
N CYS A 35 4.73 -8.96 0.49
CA CYS A 35 5.77 -9.91 0.19
C CYS A 35 6.65 -10.12 1.42
N ASN A 36 6.88 -11.37 1.76
CA ASN A 36 7.83 -11.78 2.79
C ASN A 36 8.92 -12.66 2.19
N SER A 37 10.08 -12.66 2.84
CA SER A 37 11.18 -13.54 2.47
C SER A 37 10.89 -14.96 2.92
N ILE A 38 10.91 -15.91 1.99
CA ILE A 38 10.85 -17.35 2.24
C ILE A 38 12.02 -17.96 1.45
N PRO A 39 13.25 -17.85 2.00
CA PRO A 39 14.47 -18.07 1.21
C PRO A 39 14.73 -19.55 0.90
N GLU A 40 14.36 -20.47 1.80
CA GLU A 40 14.61 -21.90 1.63
C GLU A 40 13.36 -22.67 1.22
N TRP A 41 13.53 -23.80 0.52
CA TRP A 41 12.41 -24.63 0.07
C TRP A 41 11.68 -25.30 1.23
N GLU A 42 12.41 -25.69 2.28
CA GLU A 42 11.88 -26.24 3.52
C GLU A 42 10.92 -25.26 4.18
N ASP A 43 11.19 -23.95 4.06
CA ASP A 43 10.33 -22.92 4.60
C ASP A 43 9.02 -22.85 3.81
N VAL A 44 9.06 -22.97 2.48
CA VAL A 44 7.85 -23.02 1.63
C VAL A 44 6.97 -24.21 2.01
N ILE A 45 7.57 -25.37 2.33
CA ILE A 45 6.84 -26.56 2.77
C ILE A 45 6.27 -26.38 4.18
N ALA A 46 7.03 -25.78 5.10
CA ALA A 46 6.62 -25.59 6.49
C ALA A 46 5.56 -24.49 6.67
N PHE A 47 5.57 -23.50 5.77
CA PHE A 47 4.74 -22.30 5.87
C PHE A 47 3.23 -22.56 5.98
N PRO A 48 2.60 -23.47 5.19
CA PRO A 48 1.18 -23.76 5.27
C PRO A 48 0.77 -24.58 6.52
N VAL A 49 1.73 -25.19 7.22
CA VAL A 49 1.50 -26.08 8.38
C VAL A 49 1.52 -25.30 9.71
N GLY A 50 1.63 -23.97 9.66
CA GLY A 50 1.53 -23.10 10.84
C GLY A 50 2.83 -22.98 11.64
N MET A 51 3.96 -23.44 11.11
CA MET A 51 5.28 -23.30 11.75
C MET A 51 5.93 -21.90 11.55
N ALA A 52 5.19 -20.93 11.03
CA ALA A 52 5.65 -19.56 10.79
C ALA A 52 5.59 -18.65 12.03
N ASP A 53 5.78 -19.23 13.22
CA ASP A 53 5.47 -18.53 14.47
C ASP A 53 6.46 -17.39 14.75
N GLY A 54 5.94 -16.20 15.02
CA GLY A 54 6.71 -14.98 15.33
C GLY A 54 7.34 -14.22 14.15
N MET A 55 7.28 -14.75 12.92
CA MET A 55 8.05 -14.23 11.77
C MET A 55 7.30 -13.23 10.88
N LEU A 56 5.97 -13.16 10.99
CA LEU A 56 5.08 -12.32 10.16
C LEU A 56 4.69 -11.01 10.86
N LYS A 57 5.58 -10.41 11.66
CA LYS A 57 5.25 -9.16 12.38
C LYS A 57 5.22 -7.92 11.48
N GLU A 58 5.96 -7.95 10.37
CA GLU A 58 6.01 -6.84 9.39
C GLU A 58 5.05 -7.02 8.21
N THR A 59 4.60 -8.26 7.97
CA THR A 59 3.71 -8.61 6.86
C THR A 59 2.60 -9.51 7.38
N SER A 60 1.39 -9.33 6.87
CA SER A 60 0.32 -10.30 7.08
C SER A 60 0.04 -11.09 5.82
N TYR A 61 1.03 -11.26 4.93
CA TYR A 61 0.83 -12.02 3.70
C TYR A 61 1.79 -13.22 3.63
N PRO A 62 1.27 -14.41 3.27
CA PRO A 62 -0.14 -14.78 3.30
C PRO A 62 -0.78 -14.57 4.69
N ARG A 63 -2.10 -14.34 4.73
CA ARG A 63 -2.86 -13.92 5.92
C ARG A 63 -3.06 -15.01 6.96
N PHE A 64 -1.99 -15.67 7.40
CA PHE A 64 -2.07 -16.73 8.42
C PHE A 64 -2.14 -16.19 9.85
N VAL A 65 -1.71 -14.95 10.06
CA VAL A 65 -1.73 -14.27 11.36
C VAL A 65 -2.41 -12.91 11.24
N ILE A 66 -2.92 -12.42 12.36
CA ILE A 66 -3.46 -11.06 12.45
C ILE A 66 -2.28 -10.08 12.58
N HIS A 67 -2.30 -9.02 11.77
CA HIS A 67 -1.24 -8.02 11.80
C HIS A 67 -1.25 -7.22 13.12
N PRO A 68 -0.10 -6.83 13.69
CA PRO A 68 -0.04 -6.12 14.97
C PRO A 68 -0.91 -4.86 15.07
N TYR A 69 -0.99 -4.05 14.00
CA TYR A 69 -1.90 -2.90 13.97
C TYR A 69 -3.38 -3.28 14.02
N VAL A 70 -3.75 -4.43 13.43
CA VAL A 70 -5.13 -4.94 13.50
C VAL A 70 -5.41 -5.43 14.92
N GLU A 71 -4.47 -6.12 15.56
CA GLU A 71 -4.59 -6.55 16.96
C GLU A 71 -4.73 -5.35 17.91
N GLN A 72 -3.91 -4.31 17.74
CA GLN A 72 -3.98 -3.08 18.53
C GLN A 72 -5.33 -2.39 18.36
N LEU A 73 -5.82 -2.26 17.13
CA LEU A 73 -7.13 -1.66 16.87
C LEU A 73 -8.27 -2.49 17.47
N THR A 74 -8.21 -3.81 17.32
CA THR A 74 -9.18 -4.73 17.94
C THR A 74 -9.19 -4.55 19.46
N ALA A 75 -8.04 -4.43 20.11
CA ALA A 75 -7.97 -4.21 21.56
C ALA A 75 -8.60 -2.89 21.99
N ILE A 76 -8.38 -1.80 21.24
CA ILE A 76 -9.03 -0.50 21.46
C ILE A 76 -10.55 -0.65 21.37
N ILE A 77 -11.04 -1.33 20.34
CA ILE A 77 -12.48 -1.49 20.09
C ILE A 77 -13.14 -2.36 21.17
N VAL A 78 -12.54 -3.50 21.51
CA VAL A 78 -13.05 -4.39 22.56
C VAL A 78 -13.11 -3.67 23.91
N GLY A 79 -12.06 -2.91 24.24
CA GLY A 79 -12.01 -2.11 25.47
C GLY A 79 -13.08 -1.00 25.50
N ALA A 80 -13.29 -0.30 24.38
CA ALA A 80 -14.32 0.74 24.28
C ALA A 80 -15.75 0.19 24.32
N LEU A 81 -15.96 -1.05 23.87
CA LEU A 81 -17.26 -1.73 23.93
C LEU A 81 -17.53 -2.42 25.27
N ASP A 82 -16.57 -2.42 26.20
CA ASP A 82 -16.58 -3.21 27.45
C ASP A 82 -16.99 -4.67 27.21
N SER A 83 -16.49 -5.24 26.11
CA SER A 83 -16.89 -6.58 25.67
C SER A 83 -15.93 -7.63 26.21
N GLN A 84 -16.48 -8.73 26.72
CA GLN A 84 -15.71 -9.93 27.05
C GLN A 84 -15.43 -10.81 25.81
N GLN A 85 -16.02 -10.46 24.66
CA GLN A 85 -15.84 -11.17 23.39
C GLN A 85 -14.68 -10.58 22.59
N LYS A 86 -13.99 -11.44 21.83
CA LYS A 86 -13.04 -11.01 20.80
C LYS A 86 -13.80 -10.50 19.58
N CYS A 87 -13.13 -9.70 18.73
CA CYS A 87 -13.71 -9.30 17.46
C CYS A 87 -12.70 -9.28 16.30
N PHE A 88 -13.21 -9.46 15.09
CA PHE A 88 -12.50 -9.15 13.85
C PHE A 88 -13.15 -7.98 13.15
N LEU A 89 -12.31 -7.23 12.43
CA LEU A 89 -12.68 -5.95 11.83
C LEU A 89 -12.80 -6.09 10.32
N PHE A 90 -13.82 -5.46 9.76
CA PHE A 90 -14.18 -5.50 8.35
C PHE A 90 -14.41 -4.08 7.82
N PRO A 91 -14.02 -3.78 6.57
CA PRO A 91 -14.13 -2.43 6.00
C PRO A 91 -15.54 -2.11 5.48
N THR A 92 -16.45 -3.10 5.42
CA THR A 92 -17.84 -2.89 4.96
C THR A 92 -18.81 -3.76 5.76
N ARG A 93 -20.06 -3.30 5.83
CA ARG A 93 -21.14 -4.05 6.49
C ARG A 93 -21.39 -5.40 5.83
N MET A 94 -21.35 -5.43 4.50
CA MET A 94 -21.54 -6.63 3.69
C MET A 94 -20.57 -7.74 4.09
N LEU A 95 -19.26 -7.44 4.19
CA LEU A 95 -18.25 -8.43 4.55
C LEU A 95 -18.41 -8.93 6.00
N ALA A 96 -18.82 -8.04 6.91
CA ALA A 96 -19.12 -8.43 8.29
C ALA A 96 -20.34 -9.37 8.38
N ASP A 97 -21.40 -9.10 7.62
CA ASP A 97 -22.58 -9.96 7.55
C ASP A 97 -22.29 -11.30 6.86
N GLU A 98 -21.45 -11.33 5.83
CA GLU A 98 -20.98 -12.57 5.20
C GLU A 98 -20.20 -13.42 6.21
N CYS A 99 -19.32 -12.80 7.01
CA CYS A 99 -18.60 -13.48 8.07
C CYS A 99 -19.56 -14.07 9.12
N ARG A 100 -20.55 -13.30 9.58
CA ARG A 100 -21.57 -13.80 10.52
C ARG A 100 -22.32 -14.98 9.91
N THR A 101 -22.79 -14.83 8.68
CA THR A 101 -23.55 -15.87 7.96
C THR A 101 -22.72 -17.15 7.81
N PHE A 102 -21.44 -17.03 7.46
CA PHE A 102 -20.53 -18.16 7.40
C PHE A 102 -20.45 -18.89 8.75
N VAL A 103 -20.32 -18.16 9.86
CA VAL A 103 -20.24 -18.76 11.19
C VAL A 103 -21.55 -19.47 11.55
N GLU A 104 -22.69 -18.83 11.33
CA GLU A 104 -24.02 -19.39 11.63
C GLU A 104 -24.33 -20.66 10.82
N VAL A 105 -23.96 -20.67 9.53
CA VAL A 105 -24.22 -21.83 8.64
C VAL A 105 -23.28 -23.00 8.96
N HIS A 106 -22.00 -22.74 9.18
CA HIS A 106 -21.00 -23.81 9.34
C HIS A 106 -20.79 -24.24 10.80
N PHE A 107 -21.19 -23.40 11.76
CA PHE A 107 -21.03 -23.65 13.20
C PHE A 107 -22.32 -23.27 13.96
N PRO A 108 -23.41 -24.08 13.86
CA PRO A 108 -24.72 -23.72 14.39
C PRO A 108 -24.78 -23.45 15.91
N SER A 109 -23.81 -23.96 16.67
CA SER A 109 -23.69 -23.71 18.12
C SER A 109 -22.94 -22.40 18.45
N SER A 110 -22.64 -21.59 17.45
CA SER A 110 -21.85 -20.38 17.58
C SER A 110 -22.56 -19.21 16.92
N SER A 111 -22.53 -18.06 17.58
CA SER A 111 -23.20 -16.85 17.14
C SER A 111 -22.20 -15.70 17.09
N CYS A 112 -22.38 -14.82 16.12
CA CYS A 112 -21.60 -13.59 16.01
C CYS A 112 -22.53 -12.37 15.99
N ASP A 113 -22.10 -11.28 16.62
CA ASP A 113 -22.77 -9.99 16.54
C ASP A 113 -21.99 -9.05 15.62
N VAL A 114 -22.69 -8.19 14.87
CA VAL A 114 -22.07 -7.22 13.95
C VAL A 114 -22.37 -5.82 14.44
N ARG A 115 -21.32 -5.03 14.70
CA ARG A 115 -21.44 -3.64 15.15
C ARG A 115 -20.69 -2.68 14.24
N CYS A 116 -21.28 -1.53 13.97
CA CYS A 116 -20.56 -0.41 13.40
C CYS A 116 -19.67 0.20 14.49
N VAL A 117 -18.37 0.30 14.22
CA VAL A 117 -17.34 0.80 15.16
C VAL A 117 -16.51 1.91 14.52
N THR A 118 -17.01 2.54 13.45
CA THR A 118 -16.35 3.62 12.71
C THR A 118 -15.88 4.75 13.62
N ASP A 119 -16.75 5.20 14.54
CA ASP A 119 -16.43 6.30 15.47
C ASP A 119 -15.39 5.88 16.52
N ILE A 120 -15.53 4.68 17.08
CA ILE A 120 -14.58 4.13 18.07
C ILE A 120 -13.19 3.97 17.44
N ALA A 121 -13.14 3.45 16.21
CA ALA A 121 -11.92 3.27 15.45
C ALA A 121 -11.32 4.61 14.94
N HIS A 122 -12.04 5.73 15.11
CA HIS A 122 -11.69 7.02 14.53
C HIS A 122 -11.38 6.92 13.03
N ALA A 123 -12.13 6.09 12.29
CA ALA A 123 -11.88 5.83 10.88
C ALA A 123 -12.05 7.13 10.06
N PRO A 124 -11.09 7.50 9.19
CA PRO A 124 -11.22 8.70 8.39
C PRO A 124 -12.28 8.52 7.29
N PRO A 125 -13.09 9.53 6.96
CA PRO A 125 -13.99 9.45 5.81
C PRO A 125 -13.22 9.18 4.49
N PRO A 126 -13.78 8.40 3.56
CA PRO A 126 -15.11 7.78 3.57
C PRO A 126 -15.12 6.36 4.18
N TYR A 127 -14.10 5.98 4.94
CA TYR A 127 -13.95 4.61 5.43
C TYR A 127 -14.86 4.32 6.61
N GLU A 128 -15.51 3.17 6.57
CA GLU A 128 -16.27 2.61 7.69
C GLU A 128 -15.55 1.39 8.26
N VAL A 129 -15.81 1.08 9.52
CA VAL A 129 -15.25 -0.11 10.17
C VAL A 129 -16.36 -0.82 10.94
N PHE A 130 -16.47 -2.13 10.71
CA PHE A 130 -17.44 -3.00 11.35
C PHE A 130 -16.72 -4.09 12.14
N ALA A 131 -17.16 -4.34 13.37
CA ALA A 131 -16.66 -5.41 14.22
C ALA A 131 -17.63 -6.60 14.21
N VAL A 132 -17.10 -7.79 13.95
CA VAL A 132 -17.78 -9.06 14.18
C VAL A 132 -17.31 -9.60 15.53
N LEU A 133 -18.17 -9.57 16.54
CA LEU A 133 -17.89 -10.07 17.88
C LEU A 133 -18.24 -11.56 17.99
N PHE A 134 -17.37 -12.35 18.61
CA PHE A 134 -17.51 -13.81 18.69
C PHE A 134 -16.93 -14.38 19.98
N SER A 135 -17.39 -15.58 20.35
CA SER A 135 -16.85 -16.36 21.48
C SER A 135 -15.77 -17.36 21.06
N VAL A 136 -15.82 -17.89 19.83
CA VAL A 136 -14.90 -18.94 19.34
C VAL A 136 -14.11 -18.45 18.14
N GLU A 137 -12.88 -17.99 18.39
CA GLU A 137 -12.01 -17.39 17.38
C GLU A 137 -11.69 -18.31 16.20
N ALA A 138 -11.42 -19.60 16.46
CA ALA A 138 -11.01 -20.55 15.42
C ALA A 138 -12.01 -20.66 14.26
N GLN A 139 -13.31 -20.45 14.52
CA GLN A 139 -14.36 -20.51 13.51
C GLN A 139 -14.34 -19.28 12.60
N VAL A 140 -14.21 -18.10 13.19
CA VAL A 140 -14.16 -16.83 12.47
C VAL A 140 -12.84 -16.68 11.73
N MET A 141 -11.75 -17.20 12.32
CA MET A 141 -10.42 -17.21 11.68
C MET A 141 -10.44 -17.97 10.37
N ARG A 142 -11.19 -19.07 10.24
CA ARG A 142 -11.37 -19.75 8.94
C ARG A 142 -11.92 -18.82 7.86
N PHE A 143 -12.94 -18.03 8.18
CA PHE A 143 -13.46 -17.04 7.23
C PHE A 143 -12.37 -16.01 6.88
N TYR A 144 -11.72 -15.45 7.90
CA TYR A 144 -10.67 -14.45 7.71
C TYR A 144 -9.54 -14.93 6.79
N LEU A 145 -9.03 -16.15 7.03
CA LEU A 145 -7.95 -16.78 6.27
C LEU A 145 -8.29 -16.95 4.79
N PHE A 146 -9.46 -17.53 4.49
CA PHE A 146 -9.81 -17.96 3.13
C PHE A 146 -10.58 -16.92 2.33
N HIS A 147 -11.47 -16.17 2.95
CA HIS A 147 -12.25 -15.13 2.28
C HIS A 147 -11.41 -13.87 2.07
N GLY A 148 -10.61 -13.48 3.08
CA GLY A 148 -9.71 -12.36 2.92
C GLY A 148 -10.38 -10.98 2.86
N GLY A 149 -11.56 -10.85 3.46
CA GLY A 149 -12.34 -9.61 3.52
C GLY A 149 -12.08 -8.74 4.76
N GLY A 150 -11.10 -9.08 5.59
CA GLY A 150 -10.77 -8.31 6.80
C GLY A 150 -10.27 -6.89 6.50
N ILE A 151 -10.26 -6.04 7.54
CA ILE A 151 -9.71 -4.69 7.47
C ILE A 151 -8.28 -4.71 6.92
N SER A 152 -7.95 -3.75 6.07
CA SER A 152 -6.56 -3.60 5.62
C SER A 152 -5.66 -3.16 6.76
N THR A 153 -4.43 -3.65 6.77
CA THR A 153 -3.44 -3.29 7.79
C THR A 153 -3.10 -1.79 7.77
N ARG A 154 -3.12 -1.17 6.58
CA ARG A 154 -2.96 0.29 6.40
C ARG A 154 -4.08 1.10 7.05
N LEU A 155 -5.34 0.69 6.83
CA LEU A 155 -6.48 1.35 7.48
C LEU A 155 -6.41 1.15 9.00
N ALA A 156 -6.03 -0.04 9.46
CA ALA A 156 -5.85 -0.30 10.89
C ALA A 156 -4.76 0.60 11.52
N GLU A 157 -3.59 0.74 10.89
CA GLU A 157 -2.54 1.66 11.35
C GLU A 157 -3.05 3.10 11.43
N LEU A 158 -3.77 3.55 10.40
CA LEU A 158 -4.31 4.91 10.36
C LEU A 158 -5.31 5.14 11.50
N CYS A 159 -6.20 4.19 11.76
CA CYS A 159 -7.14 4.23 12.88
C CYS A 159 -6.41 4.27 14.24
N VAL A 160 -5.41 3.42 14.45
CA VAL A 160 -4.61 3.40 15.70
C VAL A 160 -3.93 4.75 15.94
N ARG A 161 -3.29 5.32 14.91
CA ARG A 161 -2.67 6.65 14.98
C ARG A 161 -3.67 7.75 15.36
N ARG A 162 -4.85 7.72 14.74
CA ARG A 162 -5.92 8.70 15.00
C ARG A 162 -6.48 8.56 16.42
N CYS A 163 -6.63 7.33 16.93
CA CYS A 163 -6.99 7.08 18.32
C CYS A 163 -5.95 7.67 19.29
N ALA A 164 -4.67 7.71 18.91
CA ALA A 164 -3.59 8.35 19.66
C ALA A 164 -3.49 9.87 19.45
N GLY A 165 -4.42 10.49 18.71
CA GLY A 165 -4.44 11.93 18.42
C GLY A 165 -3.60 12.37 17.22
N ASP A 166 -2.96 11.43 16.49
CA ASP A 166 -2.21 11.76 15.27
C ASP A 166 -3.13 11.73 14.04
N LEU A 167 -3.50 12.93 13.57
CA LEU A 167 -4.42 13.12 12.43
C LEU A 167 -3.70 13.28 11.09
N ARG A 168 -2.36 13.13 11.04
CA ARG A 168 -1.60 13.36 9.82
C ARG A 168 -1.97 12.34 8.74
N PRO A 169 -2.28 12.78 7.50
CA PRO A 169 -2.53 11.86 6.40
C PRO A 169 -1.23 11.10 6.10
N THR A 170 -1.25 9.78 6.30
CA THR A 170 -0.12 8.93 5.93
C THR A 170 -0.29 8.56 4.47
N LEU A 171 0.30 9.33 3.56
CA LEU A 171 0.39 8.92 2.16
C LEU A 171 1.20 7.62 2.11
N GLY A 172 0.54 6.57 1.61
CA GLY A 172 1.00 5.20 1.73
C GLY A 172 2.47 5.04 1.34
N LEU A 173 3.20 4.39 2.25
CA LEU A 173 4.64 4.16 2.32
C LEU A 173 5.41 5.19 3.16
N PRO A 174 5.22 5.22 4.50
CA PRO A 174 6.34 5.55 5.34
C PRO A 174 7.30 4.36 5.24
N SER A 175 8.40 4.54 4.53
CA SER A 175 9.59 3.75 4.85
C SER A 175 9.89 4.06 6.32
N ALA A 176 10.00 3.05 7.18
CA ALA A 176 10.42 3.30 8.56
C ALA A 176 11.73 4.13 8.56
N PRO A 177 11.96 5.00 9.54
CA PRO A 177 13.22 5.74 9.63
C PRO A 177 14.43 4.79 9.46
N GLY A 178 15.33 5.08 8.52
CA GLY A 178 16.47 4.21 8.20
C GLY A 178 16.21 3.13 7.13
N HIS A 179 15.09 3.19 6.40
CA HIS A 179 14.80 2.25 5.32
C HIS A 179 15.91 2.23 4.25
N PRO A 180 16.33 1.04 3.75
CA PRO A 180 17.38 0.91 2.74
C PRO A 180 17.13 1.71 1.44
N PHE A 181 15.86 1.91 1.11
CA PHE A 181 15.41 2.72 -0.02
C PHE A 181 14.78 4.06 0.37
N SER A 182 15.04 4.57 1.58
CA SER A 182 14.57 5.90 2.00
C SER A 182 14.88 6.95 0.93
N GLY A 183 16.11 6.99 0.41
CA GLY A 183 16.48 7.92 -0.67
C GLY A 183 15.71 7.73 -2.00
N TYR A 184 15.17 6.54 -2.30
CA TYR A 184 14.24 6.34 -3.43
C TYR A 184 12.90 7.00 -3.12
N TYR A 185 12.32 6.73 -1.95
CA TYR A 185 11.04 7.30 -1.56
C TYR A 185 11.10 8.80 -1.32
N ASP A 186 12.21 9.34 -0.81
CA ASP A 186 12.44 10.78 -0.66
C ASP A 186 12.51 11.47 -2.03
N ARG A 187 13.19 10.85 -3.00
CA ARG A 187 13.26 11.36 -4.38
C ARG A 187 11.92 11.26 -5.11
N HIS A 188 11.11 10.27 -4.78
CA HIS A 188 9.82 9.99 -5.39
C HIS A 188 8.66 10.29 -4.44
N SER A 189 8.87 11.22 -3.50
CA SER A 189 7.85 11.58 -2.52
C SER A 189 6.61 12.08 -3.26
N PRO A 190 5.40 11.81 -2.74
CA PRO A 190 4.21 12.44 -3.25
C PRO A 190 4.40 13.95 -3.31
N LEU A 191 3.98 14.58 -4.41
CA LEU A 191 4.05 16.02 -4.55
C LEU A 191 2.90 16.63 -3.75
N ASP A 192 3.20 17.62 -2.91
CA ASP A 192 2.23 18.22 -1.98
C ASP A 192 1.14 19.05 -2.67
N SER A 193 1.33 19.38 -3.96
CA SER A 193 0.39 20.16 -4.76
C SER A 193 0.06 19.50 -6.10
N ALA A 194 -1.22 19.51 -6.46
CA ALA A 194 -1.70 19.07 -7.76
C ALA A 194 -1.09 19.88 -8.92
N ASP A 195 -0.79 21.16 -8.70
CA ASP A 195 -0.20 22.01 -9.74
C ASP A 195 1.29 21.68 -9.95
N ASP A 196 2.01 21.38 -8.88
CA ASP A 196 3.37 20.86 -8.96
C ASP A 196 3.39 19.50 -9.64
N ALA A 197 2.44 18.61 -9.31
CA ALA A 197 2.28 17.33 -9.98
C ALA A 197 2.04 17.49 -11.49
N LYS A 198 1.14 18.39 -11.89
CA LYS A 198 0.90 18.70 -13.31
C LYS A 198 2.13 19.28 -13.99
N LYS A 199 2.89 20.15 -13.31
CA LYS A 199 4.12 20.75 -13.85
C LYS A 199 5.20 19.69 -14.04
N VAL A 200 5.44 18.85 -13.05
CA VAL A 200 6.40 17.73 -13.12
C VAL A 200 6.03 16.75 -14.23
N LEU A 201 4.76 16.36 -14.34
CA LEU A 201 4.27 15.50 -15.42
C LEU A 201 4.47 16.16 -16.80
N ARG A 202 4.09 17.44 -16.95
CA ARG A 202 4.30 18.19 -18.21
C ARG A 202 5.78 18.28 -18.57
N ASN A 203 6.65 18.56 -17.62
CA ASN A 203 8.10 18.61 -17.85
C ASN A 203 8.64 17.24 -18.30
N ARG A 204 8.19 16.14 -17.67
CA ARG A 204 8.55 14.77 -18.10
C ARG A 204 8.07 14.45 -19.50
N PHE A 205 6.82 14.75 -19.83
CA PHE A 205 6.28 14.50 -21.18
C PHE A 205 6.95 15.34 -22.26
N SER A 206 7.21 16.60 -21.97
CA SER A 206 7.88 17.54 -22.89
C SER A 206 9.39 17.30 -23.00
N GLY A 207 9.97 16.51 -22.10
CA GLY A 207 11.41 16.27 -22.05
C GLY A 207 12.22 17.46 -21.55
N MET A 208 11.58 18.44 -20.91
CA MET A 208 12.27 19.62 -20.37
C MET A 208 13.10 19.24 -19.14
N VAL A 209 14.38 19.63 -19.16
CA VAL A 209 15.31 19.51 -18.04
C VAL A 209 15.44 20.86 -17.36
N ASP A 210 15.60 20.86 -16.05
CA ASP A 210 15.93 22.07 -15.30
C ASP A 210 17.20 22.73 -15.88
N GLY A 211 17.09 24.00 -16.28
CA GLY A 211 18.13 24.70 -17.05
C GLY A 211 17.80 24.93 -18.54
N GLY A 212 16.60 24.60 -19.00
CA GLY A 212 16.11 24.97 -20.34
C GLY A 212 16.55 24.04 -21.48
N GLY A 213 17.21 22.93 -21.15
CA GLY A 213 17.52 21.85 -22.09
C GLY A 213 16.31 20.95 -22.36
N ASN A 214 16.29 20.27 -23.51
CA ASN A 214 15.27 19.29 -23.84
C ASN A 214 15.92 17.97 -24.27
N ILE A 215 15.62 16.87 -23.58
CA ILE A 215 16.17 15.53 -23.89
C ILE A 215 15.67 14.98 -25.23
N ARG A 216 14.60 15.53 -25.80
CA ARG A 216 14.04 15.17 -27.10
C ARG A 216 14.53 16.08 -28.23
N GLY A 217 15.46 16.99 -27.96
CA GLY A 217 16.01 17.91 -28.96
C GLY A 217 15.04 19.01 -29.43
N VAL A 218 13.88 19.16 -28.78
CA VAL A 218 12.93 20.25 -29.10
C VAL A 218 13.36 21.50 -28.34
N LEU A 219 13.78 22.53 -29.07
CA LEU A 219 14.22 23.80 -28.50
C LEU A 219 13.16 24.39 -27.55
N SER A 220 13.61 24.89 -26.39
CA SER A 220 12.76 25.65 -25.47
C SER A 220 12.06 26.79 -26.23
N PRO A 221 10.76 27.05 -25.99
CA PRO A 221 10.02 28.11 -26.68
C PRO A 221 10.56 29.53 -26.41
N THR A 222 11.53 29.70 -25.50
CA THR A 222 12.23 30.98 -25.26
C THR A 222 13.21 31.38 -26.37
N GLY A 223 13.34 30.59 -27.45
CA GLY A 223 14.27 30.85 -28.55
C GLY A 223 13.64 30.89 -29.95
N ILE A 224 12.33 31.13 -30.09
CA ILE A 224 11.72 31.29 -31.41
C ILE A 224 11.77 32.78 -31.79
N PRO A 225 12.64 33.22 -32.73
CA PRO A 225 12.44 34.51 -33.37
C PRO A 225 11.08 34.45 -34.08
N ALA A 226 10.22 35.42 -33.74
CA ALA A 226 8.95 35.58 -34.40
C ALA A 226 9.16 35.63 -35.93
N LYS A 227 8.38 34.79 -36.63
CA LYS A 227 8.28 34.64 -38.10
C LYS A 227 9.34 33.75 -38.75
N LEU A 228 8.97 32.50 -38.98
CA LEU A 228 9.06 31.90 -40.31
C LEU A 228 7.80 31.05 -40.54
N GLY A 229 7.16 31.26 -41.70
CA GLY A 229 5.77 30.86 -41.96
C GLY A 229 5.50 29.36 -41.79
N TYR A 230 4.49 29.04 -41.00
CA TYR A 230 3.90 27.73 -40.94
C TYR A 230 2.93 27.57 -42.12
N GLN A 231 3.29 26.76 -43.12
CA GLN A 231 2.28 26.20 -44.03
C GLN A 231 1.72 24.93 -43.39
N PRO A 232 0.41 24.82 -43.16
CA PRO A 232 -0.17 23.64 -42.55
C PRO A 232 -0.15 22.49 -43.57
N LEU A 233 0.71 21.50 -43.33
CA LEU A 233 0.58 20.19 -43.95
C LEU A 233 -0.65 19.49 -43.36
N GLY A 234 -1.74 19.47 -44.14
CA GLY A 234 -2.80 18.46 -44.11
C GLY A 234 -3.68 18.39 -42.87
N LEU A 235 -4.95 18.81 -43.03
CA LEU A 235 -6.04 18.39 -42.14
C LEU A 235 -6.07 16.86 -42.02
N TYR A 236 -5.74 16.31 -40.86
CA TYR A 236 -6.15 14.97 -40.50
C TYR A 236 -7.65 14.98 -40.19
N ARG A 237 -8.44 14.49 -41.13
CA ARG A 237 -9.89 14.29 -40.98
C ARG A 237 -10.10 13.06 -40.09
N VAL A 238 -10.42 13.29 -38.81
CA VAL A 238 -10.88 12.23 -37.90
C VAL A 238 -12.22 11.70 -38.43
N ARG A 239 -12.27 10.47 -38.91
CA ARG A 239 -13.53 9.76 -39.18
C ARG A 239 -14.06 9.21 -37.85
N THR A 240 -15.12 9.82 -37.34
CA THR A 240 -15.97 9.21 -36.33
C THR A 240 -16.83 8.13 -37.01
N PHE A 241 -16.71 6.88 -36.57
CA PHE A 241 -17.67 5.84 -36.92
C PHE A 241 -18.89 6.01 -36.01
N GLY A 242 -20.02 6.38 -36.60
CA GLY A 242 -21.33 6.34 -35.97
C GLY A 242 -22.15 5.18 -36.53
N ASN A 243 -22.75 4.43 -35.60
CA ASN A 243 -23.91 3.53 -35.64
C ASN A 243 -24.37 2.93 -36.98
N VAL A 244 -24.36 1.60 -37.02
CA VAL A 244 -25.35 0.78 -37.74
C VAL A 244 -26.15 0.02 -36.68
#